data_AF-A0A317T147-F1
#
_entry.id   AF-A0A317T147-F1
#
_cell.length_a   1.000
_cell.length_b   1.000
_cell.length_c   1.000
_cell.angle_alpha   90.00
_cell.angle_beta   90.00
_cell.angle_gamma   90.00
#
_symmetry.space_group_name_H-M   'P 1'
#
loop_
_entity.id
_entity.type
_entity.pdbx_description
1 polymer ?
#
loop_
_entity_poly.entity_id
_entity_poly.type
_entity_poly.pdbx_seq_one_letter_code
_entity_poly.pdbx_strand_id
1 'polypeptide(L)' 'CVAFLDGTDIVLEYSPSYHGETYFNQKKRYSLNLQEICNTKRQFTYITGGYPGSVDDATV' A
#
# COMPACT_ATOMS: atom_id res chain seq x y z
N CYS A 1 19.92 9.47 3.68
CA CYS A 1 20.06 8.73 2.41
C CYS A 1 18.93 7.72 2.34
N VAL A 2 18.09 7.78 1.32
CA VAL A 2 17.05 6.77 1.05
C VAL A 2 17.69 5.71 0.17
N ALA A 3 17.65 4.44 0.60
CA ALA A 3 18.27 3.36 -0.15
C ALA A 3 17.24 2.61 -1.01
N PHE A 4 16.09 2.30 -0.42
CA PHE A 4 15.03 1.56 -1.10
C PHE A 4 13.67 2.18 -0.76
N LEU A 5 12.86 2.37 -1.79
CA LEU A 5 11.43 2.65 -1.70
C LEU A 5 10.72 1.45 -2.30
N ASP A 6 9.80 0.86 -1.54
CA ASP A 6 8.99 -0.25 -2.02
C ASP A 6 7.51 0.00 -1.70
N GLY A 7 6.64 -0.36 -2.64
CA GLY A 7 5.19 -0.29 -2.51
C GLY A 7 4.62 -1.71 -2.44
N THR A 8 3.95 -2.04 -1.35
CA THR A 8 3.34 -3.34 -1.12
C THR A 8 1.84 -3.19 -0.86
N ASP A 9 1.05 -4.10 -1.43
CA ASP A 9 -0.38 -4.21 -1.15
C ASP A 9 -0.65 -5.19 0.00
N ILE A 10 -1.24 -4.70 1.09
CA ILE A 10 -1.77 -5.55 2.16
C ILE A 10 -3.16 -6.02 1.75
N VAL A 11 -3.34 -7.34 1.61
CA VAL A 11 -4.64 -7.94 1.30
C VAL A 11 -5.49 -7.98 2.57
N LEU A 12 -6.73 -7.50 2.46
CA LEU A 12 -7.73 -7.55 3.51
C LEU A 12 -8.72 -8.69 3.24
N GLU A 13 -9.05 -9.47 4.26
CA GLU A 13 -10.01 -10.57 4.16
C GLU A 13 -11.45 -10.06 4.06
N TYR A 14 -11.74 -8.95 4.74
CA TYR A 14 -13.06 -8.33 4.77
C TYR A 14 -13.03 -6.90 4.24
N SER A 15 -14.16 -6.45 3.73
CA SER A 15 -14.37 -5.07 3.31
C SER A 15 -14.26 -4.12 4.51
N PRO A 16 -13.46 -3.04 4.42
CA PRO A 16 -13.46 -1.99 5.45
C PRO A 16 -14.85 -1.38 5.65
N SER A 17 -15.21 -1.10 6.90
CA SER A 17 -16.53 -0.53 7.24
C SER A 17 -16.73 0.89 6.68
N TYR A 18 -15.65 1.59 6.34
CA TYR A 18 -15.69 2.95 5.79
C TYR A 18 -15.12 2.93 4.36
N HIS A 19 -15.95 3.29 3.37
CA HIS A 19 -15.59 3.33 1.94
C HIS A 19 -14.99 2.03 1.39
N GLY A 20 -15.47 0.87 1.85
CA GLY A 20 -14.94 -0.46 1.52
C GLY A 20 -14.80 -0.77 0.02
N GLU A 21 -15.67 -0.21 -0.82
CA GLU A 21 -15.58 -0.33 -2.29
C GLU A 21 -14.28 0.26 -2.85
N THR A 22 -13.77 1.34 -2.25
CA THR A 22 -12.51 1.97 -2.65
C THR A 22 -11.30 1.07 -2.38
N TYR A 23 -11.42 0.14 -1.44
CA TYR A 23 -10.34 -0.81 -1.17
C TYR A 23 -10.41 -2.02 -2.10
N PHE A 24 -11.48 -2.16 -2.89
CA PHE A 24 -11.63 -3.27 -3.83
C PHE A 24 -10.83 -2.99 -5.11
N ASN A 25 -9.81 -3.80 -5.36
CA ASN A 25 -8.90 -3.63 -6.48
C ASN A 25 -9.34 -4.40 -7.74
N GLN A 26 -8.63 -4.16 -8.84
CA GLN A 26 -8.85 -4.82 -10.14
C GLN A 26 -8.62 -6.35 -10.10
N LYS A 27 -7.88 -6.84 -9.08
CA LYS A 27 -7.63 -8.27 -8.82
C LYS A 27 -8.77 -8.92 -8.04
N LYS A 28 -9.91 -8.23 -7.86
CA LYS A 28 -11.10 -8.67 -7.12
C LYS A 28 -10.82 -8.99 -5.65
N ARG A 29 -9.94 -8.21 -5.02
CA ARG A 29 -9.57 -8.36 -3.61
C ARG A 29 -9.62 -7.01 -2.92
N TYR A 30 -9.89 -7.00 -1.63
CA TYR A 30 -9.69 -5.81 -0.83
C TYR A 30 -8.20 -5.67 -0.54
N SER A 31 -7.62 -4.52 -0.81
CA SER A 31 -6.22 -4.24 -0.47
C SER A 31 -5.99 -2.80 -0.04
N LEU A 32 -4.91 -2.60 0.71
CA LEU A 32 -4.45 -1.32 1.20
C LEU A 32 -2.99 -1.14 0.78
N ASN A 33 -2.69 -0.02 0.15
CA ASN A 33 -1.35 0.28 -0.32
C ASN A 33 -0.49 0.80 0.84
N LEU A 34 0.71 0.25 0.94
CA LEU A 34 1.69 0.57 1.96
C LEU A 34 3.03 0.84 1.27
N GLN A 35 3.61 2.01 1.54
CA GLN A 35 4.90 2.42 1.01
C GLN A 35 5.90 2.53 2.15
N GLU A 36 7.04 1.87 1.96
CA GLU A 36 8.09 1.77 2.95
C GLU A 36 9.40 2.32 2.40
N ILE A 37 10.08 3.10 3.23
CA ILE A 37 11.41 3.63 2.94
C ILE A 37 12.39 2.90 3.85
N CYS A 38 13.35 2.22 3.24
CA CYS A 38 14.43 1.56 3.96
C CYS A 38 15.75 2.32 3.83
N ASN A 39 16.53 2.27 4.91
CA ASN A 39 17.95 2.67 4.88
C ASN A 39 18.81 1.57 4.23
N THR A 40 20.09 1.86 3.99
CA THR A 40 21.04 0.93 3.35
C THR A 40 21.28 -0.35 4.16
N LYS A 41 20.88 -0.39 5.44
CA LYS A 41 20.93 -1.56 6.31
C LYS A 41 19.61 -2.35 6.34
N ARG A 42 18.69 -2.08 5.40
CA ARG A 42 17.34 -2.71 5.33
C ARG A 42 16.49 -2.49 6.58
N GLN A 43 16.71 -1.39 7.29
CA GLN A 43 15.84 -1.00 8.39
C GLN A 43 14.80 -0.03 7.86
N PHE A 44 13.53 -0.28 8.17
CA PHE A 44 12.45 0.64 7.89
C PHE A 44 12.69 1.97 8.61
N THR A 45 12.76 3.02 7.82
CA THR A 45 12.94 4.40 8.29
C THR A 45 11.66 5.20 8.20
N TYR A 46 10.77 4.83 7.28
CA TYR A 46 9.46 5.44 7.13
C TYR A 46 8.48 4.42 6.58
N ILE A 47 7.27 4.43 7.11
CA ILE A 47 6.16 3.58 6.68
C ILE A 47 4.95 4.51 6.55
N THR A 48 4.39 4.58 5.34
CA THR A 48 3.12 5.27 5.10
C THR A 48 2.15 4.28 4.49
N GLY A 49 0.94 4.25 5.01
CA GLY A 49 -0.13 3.39 4.52
C GLY A 49 -1.47 4.06 4.71
N GLY A 50 -2.50 3.43 4.15
CA GLY A 50 -3.88 3.92 4.27
C GLY A 50 -4.52 4.26 2.93
N TYR A 51 -3.74 4.24 1.86
CA TYR A 51 -4.28 4.45 0.52
C TYR A 51 -5.07 3.21 0.06
N PRO A 52 -6.22 3.41 -0.60
CA PRO A 52 -7.00 2.31 -1.13
C PRO A 52 -6.24 1.58 -2.24
N GLY A 53 -6.26 0.25 -2.22
CA GLY A 53 -5.65 -0.57 -3.26
C GLY A 53 -6.35 -0.53 -4.62
N SER A 54 -7.46 0.21 -4.76
CA SER A 54 -8.01 0.56 -6.08
C SER A 54 -7.17 1.61 -6.81
N VAL A 55 -6.40 2.40 -6.07
CA VAL A 55 -5.51 3.43 -6.62
C VAL A 55 -4.19 2.74 -6.95
N ASP A 56 -4.03 2.39 -8.23
CA ASP A 56 -2.77 1.85 -8.76
C ASP A 56 -1.70 2.95 -8.79
N ASP A 57 -0.43 2.57 -8.92
CA ASP A 57 0.68 3.51 -8.97
C ASP A 57 0.44 4.51 -10.11
N ALA A 58 0.32 5.80 -9.75
CA ALA A 58 0.03 6.84 -10.73
C ALA A 58 1.22 6.91 -11.70
N THR A 59 1.02 6.41 -12.92
CA THR A 59 1.98 6.57 -14.01
C THR A 59 2.01 8.05 -14.38
N VAL A 60 2.99 8.77 -13.84
CA VAL A 60 3.38 10.13 -14.25
C VAL A 60 4.27 10.09 -15.48
#